data_AF-G4Q704-F1
#
_entry.id   AF-G4Q704-F1
#
_cell.length_a   1.000
_cell.length_b   1.000
_cell.length_c   1.000
_cell.angle_alpha   90.00
_cell.angle_beta   90.00
_cell.angle_gamma   90.00
#
_symmetry.space_group_name_H-M   'P 1'
#
loop_
_entity.id
_entity.type
_entity.pdbx_description
1 polymer ?
#
loop_
_entity_poly.entity_id
_entity_poly.type
_entity_poly.pdbx_seq_one_letter_code
_entity_poly.pdbx_strand_id
1 'polypeptide(L)'
;MSPKKEPASVKTIGSHRVGDVVELTAVRMNDQGVFLDAGTGNTSDDILLHKHQMTSPVSVGDKVKVQLYLDAKNRITASMKLPKMREGQLGYVNVISVNRMGGFVDIGAERGVFLPYSEMRGHVSPNQHIWVKLYRDKSGRQAVTMRVEEDMERASRPAEGVKVGDALTGTVYNILKDGFFLFTKERYIAFIHRSEVPGGRLDFGQRITGRVTYVRADGHIDMSLRLVKEEAMLDDADKILFFLEKRNGTMPYSDDTPPAIIKSVFDISKSAFKRALGRLMKEGKVVQEDGWTSLKK
;
A
#
# COMPACT_ATOMS: atom_id res chain seq x y z
N MET A 1 -7.42 39.85 14.35
CA MET A 1 -7.49 38.59 15.13
C MET A 1 -8.57 37.71 14.53
N SER A 2 -8.21 36.66 13.79
CA SER A 2 -9.20 35.68 13.33
C SER A 2 -9.72 34.90 14.56
N PRO A 3 -11.04 34.68 14.70
CA PRO A 3 -11.57 33.95 15.83
C PRO A 3 -10.97 32.54 15.84
N LYS A 4 -10.38 32.14 16.96
CA LYS A 4 -9.99 30.74 17.20
C LYS A 4 -11.26 29.91 17.07
N LYS A 5 -11.40 29.18 15.96
CA LYS A 5 -12.42 28.13 15.82
C LYS A 5 -12.20 27.16 16.98
N GLU A 6 -13.17 27.06 17.88
CA GLU A 6 -13.21 25.98 18.85
C GLU A 6 -13.04 24.65 18.10
N PRO A 7 -12.27 23.70 18.65
CA PRO A 7 -12.18 22.38 18.03
C PRO A 7 -13.58 21.79 17.95
N ALA A 8 -13.99 21.36 16.75
CA ALA A 8 -15.29 20.74 16.56
C ALA A 8 -15.43 19.55 17.52
N SER A 9 -16.39 19.61 18.44
CA SER A 9 -16.69 18.51 19.35
C SER A 9 -17.38 17.38 18.59
N VAL A 10 -17.09 16.13 18.95
CA VAL A 10 -17.79 14.98 18.38
C VAL A 10 -19.23 14.98 18.86
N LYS A 11 -20.16 14.79 17.92
CA LYS A 11 -21.58 14.69 18.25
C LYS A 11 -21.83 13.45 19.11
N THR A 12 -22.60 13.61 20.18
CA THR A 12 -22.96 12.56 21.13
C THR A 12 -24.47 12.43 21.27
N ILE A 13 -24.91 11.29 21.80
CA ILE A 13 -26.29 11.05 22.25
C ILE A 13 -26.22 10.13 23.48
N GLY A 14 -26.72 10.62 24.61
CA GLY A 14 -26.44 10.00 25.91
C GLY A 14 -24.93 9.86 26.14
N SER A 15 -24.50 8.64 26.49
CA SER A 15 -23.08 8.28 26.64
C SER A 15 -22.37 7.88 25.33
N HIS A 16 -23.07 7.88 24.19
CA HIS A 16 -22.56 7.34 22.93
C HIS A 16 -22.08 8.44 21.98
N ARG A 17 -21.03 8.15 21.21
CA ARG A 17 -20.41 9.10 20.27
C ARG A 17 -20.42 8.55 18.86
N VAL A 18 -20.39 9.45 17.87
CA VAL A 18 -20.17 9.07 16.47
C VAL A 18 -18.86 8.28 16.32
N GLY A 19 -18.93 7.16 15.60
CA GLY A 19 -17.84 6.21 15.39
C GLY A 19 -17.83 5.05 16.38
N ASP A 20 -18.54 5.15 17.52
CA ASP A 20 -18.58 4.08 18.51
C ASP A 20 -19.27 2.83 17.95
N VAL A 21 -18.72 1.67 18.30
CA VAL A 21 -19.37 0.37 18.10
C VAL A 21 -19.99 -0.02 19.44
N VAL A 22 -21.32 -0.07 19.47
CA VAL A 22 -22.12 -0.24 20.69
C VAL A 22 -23.15 -1.35 20.49
N GLU A 23 -23.61 -1.93 21.59
CA GLU A 23 -24.75 -2.86 21.59
C GLU A 23 -25.94 -2.14 22.22
N LEU A 24 -27.02 -1.98 21.44
CA LEU A 24 -28.22 -1.23 21.83
C LEU A 24 -29.46 -2.11 21.68
N THR A 25 -30.48 -1.87 22.51
CA THR A 25 -31.73 -2.63 22.48
C THR A 25 -32.70 -2.04 21.46
N ALA A 26 -33.29 -2.87 20.60
CA ALA A 26 -34.37 -2.50 19.71
C ALA A 26 -35.66 -2.27 20.51
N VAL A 27 -36.22 -1.05 20.45
CA VAL A 27 -37.39 -0.68 21.29
C VAL A 27 -38.66 -0.41 20.48
N ARG A 28 -38.55 -0.02 19.21
CA ARG A 28 -39.69 0.19 18.32
C ARG A 28 -39.29 0.01 16.86
N MET A 29 -40.28 -0.25 16.00
CA MET A 29 -40.08 -0.42 14.56
C MET A 29 -41.14 0.35 13.78
N ASN A 30 -40.77 0.81 12.60
CA ASN A 30 -41.69 1.37 11.61
C ASN A 30 -41.22 1.03 10.19
N ASP A 31 -41.84 1.65 9.19
CA ASP A 31 -41.50 1.41 7.78
C ASP A 31 -40.06 1.77 7.41
N GLN A 32 -39.42 2.71 8.14
CA GLN A 32 -38.05 3.16 7.87
C GLN A 32 -36.98 2.21 8.45
N GLY A 33 -37.29 1.53 9.56
CA GLY A 33 -36.35 0.66 10.26
C GLY A 33 -36.67 0.42 11.72
N VAL A 34 -35.64 0.12 12.49
CA VAL A 34 -35.68 -0.18 13.93
C VAL A 34 -35.08 1.00 14.68
N PHE A 35 -35.72 1.43 15.75
CA PHE A 35 -35.17 2.42 16.67
C PHE A 35 -34.51 1.70 17.84
N LEU A 36 -33.28 2.11 18.12
CA LEU A 36 -32.42 1.56 19.15
C LEU A 36 -32.37 2.54 20.34
N ASP A 37 -32.58 2.02 21.54
CA ASP A 37 -32.53 2.80 22.77
C ASP A 37 -31.13 3.36 23.00
N ALA A 38 -31.02 4.68 23.10
CA ALA A 38 -29.77 5.40 23.36
C ALA A 38 -29.46 5.53 24.87
N GLY A 39 -30.32 4.99 25.74
CA GLY A 39 -30.14 4.99 27.19
C GLY A 39 -30.35 6.37 27.84
N THR A 40 -31.02 7.30 27.15
CA THR A 40 -31.27 8.67 27.68
C THR A 40 -32.59 8.76 28.46
N GLY A 41 -33.47 7.77 28.34
CA GLY A 41 -34.82 7.80 28.88
C GLY A 41 -35.81 8.64 28.06
N ASN A 42 -35.38 9.20 26.92
CA ASN A 42 -36.22 10.00 26.03
C ASN A 42 -36.28 9.36 24.63
N THR A 43 -37.48 8.97 24.17
CA THR A 43 -37.67 8.29 22.89
C THR A 43 -37.35 9.16 21.67
N SER A 44 -37.28 10.49 21.81
CA SER A 44 -36.80 11.36 20.72
C SER A 44 -35.32 11.16 20.40
N ASP A 45 -34.58 10.58 21.35
CA ASP A 45 -33.15 10.32 21.22
C ASP A 45 -32.86 8.89 20.72
N ASP A 46 -33.89 8.06 20.48
CA ASP A 46 -33.66 6.73 19.93
C ASP A 46 -32.97 6.81 18.57
N ILE A 47 -31.97 5.96 18.38
CA ILE A 47 -31.14 5.95 17.18
C ILE A 47 -31.81 5.06 16.13
N LEU A 48 -32.12 5.64 14.96
CA LEU A 48 -32.67 4.86 13.85
C LEU A 48 -31.59 4.00 13.17
N LEU A 49 -31.82 2.69 13.15
CA LEU A 49 -31.17 1.70 12.28
C LEU A 49 -32.08 1.47 11.07
N HIS A 50 -31.70 2.02 9.92
CA HIS A 50 -32.48 1.88 8.68
C HIS A 50 -32.47 0.43 8.15
N LYS A 51 -33.56 0.00 7.49
CA LYS A 51 -33.66 -1.36 6.91
C LYS A 51 -32.46 -1.76 6.04
N HIS A 52 -31.98 -0.85 5.18
CA HIS A 52 -30.83 -1.12 4.29
C HIS A 52 -29.48 -1.18 5.02
N GLN A 53 -29.43 -0.81 6.30
CA GLN A 53 -28.25 -0.86 7.16
C GLN A 53 -28.23 -2.12 8.04
N MET A 54 -29.25 -2.96 7.96
CA MET A 54 -29.35 -4.23 8.67
C MET A 54 -28.67 -5.32 7.85
N THR A 55 -27.80 -6.12 8.49
CA THR A 55 -27.17 -7.29 7.87
C THR A 55 -27.91 -8.59 8.17
N SER A 56 -28.86 -8.56 9.10
CA SER A 56 -29.79 -9.62 9.43
C SER A 56 -31.12 -9.02 9.92
N PRO A 57 -32.23 -9.77 9.92
CA PRO A 57 -33.48 -9.32 10.54
C PRO A 57 -33.27 -8.96 12.02
N VAL A 58 -34.04 -7.96 12.50
CA VAL A 58 -34.02 -7.46 13.89
C VAL A 58 -35.46 -7.31 14.36
N SER A 59 -35.75 -7.82 15.56
CA SER A 59 -37.05 -7.71 16.23
C SER A 59 -36.97 -6.76 17.43
N VAL A 60 -38.12 -6.21 17.84
CA VAL A 60 -38.21 -5.44 19.10
C VAL A 60 -37.84 -6.35 20.27
N GLY A 61 -36.99 -5.85 21.17
CA GLY A 61 -36.40 -6.57 22.29
C GLY A 61 -34.98 -7.09 22.03
N ASP A 62 -34.55 -7.18 20.77
CA ASP A 62 -33.22 -7.68 20.42
C ASP A 62 -32.13 -6.70 20.84
N LYS A 63 -30.98 -7.24 21.28
CA LYS A 63 -29.74 -6.48 21.42
C LYS A 63 -28.98 -6.53 20.11
N VAL A 64 -28.68 -5.36 19.56
CA VAL A 64 -28.08 -5.22 18.23
C VAL A 64 -26.76 -4.49 18.34
N LYS A 65 -25.70 -5.12 17.84
CA LYS A 65 -24.39 -4.50 17.72
C LYS A 65 -24.32 -3.63 16.47
N VAL A 66 -24.08 -2.35 16.64
CA VAL A 66 -24.10 -1.34 15.58
C VAL A 66 -22.92 -0.38 15.69
N GLN A 67 -22.51 0.20 14.56
CA GLN A 67 -21.66 1.38 14.54
C GLN A 67 -22.52 2.64 14.39
N LEU A 68 -22.24 3.66 15.21
CA LEU A 68 -22.90 4.96 15.13
C LEU A 68 -22.22 5.86 14.11
N TYR A 69 -23.00 6.50 13.24
CA TYR A 69 -22.50 7.46 12.26
C TYR A 69 -23.48 8.61 12.04
N LEU A 70 -23.07 9.64 11.31
CA LEU A 70 -23.95 10.75 10.95
C LEU A 70 -24.65 10.48 9.61
N ASP A 71 -25.95 10.72 9.50
CA ASP A 71 -26.65 10.69 8.21
C ASP A 71 -26.33 11.94 7.35
N ALA A 72 -26.99 12.09 6.21
CA ALA A 72 -26.82 13.27 5.34
C ALA A 72 -27.34 14.59 5.97
N LYS A 73 -28.17 14.50 7.02
CA LYS A 73 -28.73 15.63 7.77
C LYS A 73 -27.98 15.88 9.08
N ASN A 74 -26.78 15.30 9.25
CA ASN A 74 -25.97 15.38 10.48
C ASN A 74 -26.68 14.85 11.74
N ARG A 75 -27.58 13.87 11.63
CA ARG A 75 -28.21 13.16 12.77
C ARG A 75 -27.48 11.86 13.04
N ILE A 76 -27.39 11.45 14.31
CA ILE A 76 -26.81 10.15 14.66
C ILE A 76 -27.77 9.05 14.21
N THR A 77 -27.22 8.06 13.51
CA THR A 77 -27.90 6.86 13.02
C THR A 77 -26.96 5.66 13.20
N ALA A 78 -27.45 4.44 12.96
CA ALA A 78 -26.71 3.20 13.19
C ALA A 78 -26.62 2.34 11.93
N SER A 79 -25.55 1.55 11.84
CA SER A 79 -25.39 0.47 10.85
C SER A 79 -24.87 -0.81 11.49
N MET A 80 -25.36 -1.95 11.02
CA MET A 80 -24.81 -3.27 11.39
C MET A 80 -23.53 -3.61 10.61
N LYS A 81 -23.10 -2.77 9.64
CA LYS A 81 -21.80 -2.89 8.99
C LYS A 81 -20.72 -2.33 9.91
N LEU A 82 -20.07 -3.23 10.63
CA LEU A 82 -19.09 -2.88 11.66
C LEU A 82 -17.69 -2.70 11.06
N PRO A 83 -16.88 -1.78 11.62
CA PRO A 83 -15.45 -1.71 11.35
C PRO A 83 -14.78 -3.05 11.63
N LYS A 84 -13.92 -3.48 10.71
CA LYS A 84 -13.05 -4.64 10.83
C LYS A 84 -11.74 -4.32 11.58
N MET A 85 -11.51 -3.05 11.90
CA MET A 85 -10.32 -2.55 12.60
C MET A 85 -10.68 -2.01 13.98
N ARG A 86 -9.82 -2.30 14.97
CA ARG A 86 -9.87 -1.73 16.32
C ARG A 86 -8.94 -0.52 16.44
N GLU A 87 -9.20 0.34 17.41
CA GLU A 87 -8.29 1.46 17.72
C GLU A 87 -6.90 0.92 18.09
N GLY A 88 -5.86 1.58 17.58
CA GLY A 88 -4.46 1.15 17.66
C GLY A 88 -4.07 0.06 16.66
N GLN A 89 -5.02 -0.56 15.94
CA GLN A 89 -4.72 -1.63 15.00
C GLN A 89 -4.20 -1.09 13.66
N LEU A 90 -3.21 -1.78 13.10
CA LEU A 90 -2.77 -1.61 11.73
C LEU A 90 -3.71 -2.28 10.73
N GLY A 91 -3.90 -1.64 9.58
CA GLY A 91 -4.69 -2.19 8.48
C GLY A 91 -4.11 -1.79 7.14
N TYR A 92 -4.16 -2.73 6.20
CA TYR A 92 -3.91 -2.49 4.78
C TYR A 92 -5.26 -2.32 4.09
N VAL A 93 -5.60 -1.07 3.77
CA VAL A 93 -6.97 -0.64 3.46
C VAL A 93 -7.04 0.11 2.15
N ASN A 94 -8.21 0.04 1.50
CA ASN A 94 -8.48 0.75 0.27
C ASN A 94 -8.87 2.22 0.53
N VAL A 95 -8.38 3.14 -0.29
CA VAL A 95 -8.82 4.54 -0.31
C VAL A 95 -10.10 4.65 -1.14
N ILE A 96 -11.20 5.04 -0.50
CA ILE A 96 -12.51 5.20 -1.12
C ILE A 96 -12.57 6.50 -1.95
N SER A 97 -12.15 7.60 -1.34
CA SER A 97 -12.21 8.92 -1.97
C SER A 97 -11.21 9.87 -1.36
N VAL A 98 -10.90 10.94 -2.10
CA VAL A 98 -10.04 12.02 -1.65
C VAL A 98 -10.73 13.34 -2.00
N ASN A 99 -10.80 14.25 -1.04
CA ASN A 99 -11.40 15.57 -1.22
C ASN A 99 -10.53 16.66 -0.57
N ARG A 100 -11.04 17.90 -0.53
CA ARG A 100 -10.29 19.05 -0.01
C ARG A 100 -9.92 18.96 1.48
N MET A 101 -10.56 18.07 2.25
CA MET A 101 -10.26 17.87 3.67
C MET A 101 -9.25 16.74 3.90
N GLY A 102 -9.22 15.73 3.04
CA GLY A 102 -8.36 14.56 3.17
C GLY A 102 -8.90 13.36 2.42
N GLY A 103 -8.39 12.18 2.76
CA GLY A 103 -8.84 10.89 2.23
C GLY A 103 -9.91 10.25 3.11
N PHE A 104 -10.62 9.30 2.55
CA PHE A 104 -11.50 8.39 3.28
C PHE A 104 -11.12 6.96 2.92
N VAL A 105 -10.86 6.13 3.93
CA VAL A 105 -10.44 4.74 3.74
C VAL A 105 -11.53 3.76 4.17
N ASP A 106 -11.55 2.60 3.53
CA ASP A 106 -12.46 1.52 3.85
C ASP A 106 -11.88 0.62 4.95
N ILE A 107 -12.52 0.65 6.11
CA ILE A 107 -12.22 -0.28 7.22
C ILE A 107 -13.38 -1.26 7.47
N GLY A 108 -14.34 -1.37 6.56
CA GLY A 108 -15.57 -2.17 6.69
C GLY A 108 -16.76 -1.45 7.33
N ALA A 109 -16.56 -0.21 7.78
CA ALA A 109 -17.61 0.67 8.27
C ALA A 109 -18.54 1.14 7.13
N GLU A 110 -19.81 1.42 7.44
CA GLU A 110 -20.77 1.95 6.45
C GLU A 110 -20.27 3.25 5.79
N ARG A 111 -19.58 4.09 6.55
CA ARG A 111 -18.85 5.25 6.02
C ARG A 111 -17.37 5.01 6.19
N GLY A 112 -16.60 5.37 5.16
CA GLY A 112 -15.15 5.38 5.26
C GLY A 112 -14.65 6.23 6.43
N VAL A 113 -13.50 5.85 6.98
CA VAL A 113 -12.87 6.60 8.06
C VAL A 113 -11.91 7.63 7.49
N PHE A 114 -11.90 8.80 8.12
CA PHE A 114 -11.18 9.97 7.63
C PHE A 114 -9.66 9.81 7.81
N LEU A 115 -8.91 10.09 6.74
CA LEU A 115 -7.45 10.21 6.71
C LEU A 115 -7.10 11.69 6.49
N PRO A 116 -6.75 12.45 7.54
CA PRO A 116 -6.37 13.86 7.41
C PRO A 116 -5.08 14.02 6.60
N TYR A 117 -4.93 15.12 5.85
CA TYR A 117 -3.69 15.43 5.12
C TYR A 117 -2.45 15.49 6.02
N SER A 118 -2.60 15.99 7.26
CA SER A 118 -1.50 16.03 8.24
C SER A 118 -0.97 14.64 8.62
N GLU A 119 -1.81 13.62 8.45
CA GLU A 119 -1.52 12.23 8.79
C GLU A 119 -1.13 11.37 7.56
N MET A 120 -1.05 11.98 6.38
CA MET A 120 -0.56 11.31 5.17
C MET A 120 0.96 11.37 5.08
N ARG A 121 1.57 10.34 4.49
CA ARG A 121 3.01 10.28 4.18
C ARG A 121 3.34 10.62 2.72
N GLY A 122 2.32 10.91 1.92
CA GLY A 122 2.44 11.23 0.51
C GLY A 122 1.06 11.47 -0.12
N HIS A 123 1.03 11.60 -1.44
CA HIS A 123 -0.24 11.66 -2.15
C HIS A 123 -0.92 10.28 -2.11
N VAL A 124 -2.25 10.29 -1.99
CA VAL A 124 -3.09 9.10 -2.05
C VAL A 124 -4.16 9.29 -3.13
N SER A 125 -4.49 8.22 -3.83
CA SER A 125 -5.48 8.19 -4.89
C SER A 125 -6.64 7.27 -4.55
N PRO A 126 -7.87 7.53 -5.04
CA PRO A 126 -8.96 6.55 -4.96
C PRO A 126 -8.54 5.19 -5.54
N ASN A 127 -9.02 4.11 -4.93
CA ASN A 127 -8.68 2.70 -5.23
C ASN A 127 -7.22 2.28 -4.92
N GLN A 128 -6.41 3.17 -4.37
CA GLN A 128 -5.09 2.82 -3.85
C GLN A 128 -5.24 2.10 -2.51
N HIS A 129 -4.48 1.03 -2.31
CA HIS A 129 -4.35 0.43 -0.98
C HIS A 129 -3.18 1.05 -0.23
N ILE A 130 -3.32 1.27 1.06
CA ILE A 130 -2.30 1.88 1.92
C ILE A 130 -2.31 1.24 3.32
N TRP A 131 -1.18 1.30 4.00
CA TRP A 131 -1.10 0.98 5.42
C TRP A 131 -1.54 2.15 6.28
N VAL A 132 -2.41 1.88 7.24
CA VAL A 132 -2.88 2.88 8.20
C VAL A 132 -3.02 2.30 9.60
N LYS A 133 -3.03 3.16 10.61
CA LYS A 133 -3.47 2.87 11.97
C LYS A 133 -4.75 3.63 12.30
N LEU A 134 -5.73 2.95 12.89
CA LEU A 134 -6.94 3.59 13.42
C LEU A 134 -6.66 4.24 14.78
N TYR A 135 -7.08 5.48 14.97
CA TYR A 135 -6.93 6.22 16.24
C TYR A 135 -8.13 7.14 16.48
N ARG A 136 -8.20 7.75 17.67
CA ARG A 136 -9.11 8.88 17.95
C ARG A 136 -8.34 10.17 18.06
N ASP A 137 -8.82 11.19 17.36
CA ASP A 137 -8.28 12.54 17.51
C ASP A 137 -8.69 13.17 18.86
N LYS A 138 -8.22 14.39 19.11
CA LYS A 138 -8.50 15.14 20.35
C LYS A 138 -9.99 15.46 20.55
N SER A 139 -10.80 15.45 19.49
CA SER A 139 -12.26 15.62 19.57
C SER A 139 -12.98 14.33 19.93
N GLY A 140 -12.28 13.19 19.87
CA GLY A 140 -12.83 11.85 20.06
C GLY A 140 -13.31 11.19 18.77
N ARG A 141 -13.03 11.78 17.60
CA ARG A 141 -13.47 11.25 16.30
C ARG A 141 -12.50 10.19 15.83
N GLN A 142 -13.03 9.09 15.29
CA GLN A 142 -12.20 8.09 14.62
C GLN A 142 -11.57 8.66 13.35
N ALA A 143 -10.26 8.48 13.24
CA ALA A 143 -9.46 8.85 12.09
C ALA A 143 -8.36 7.79 11.88
N VAL A 144 -7.73 7.81 10.70
CA VAL A 144 -6.59 6.95 10.41
C VAL A 144 -5.34 7.76 10.11
N THR A 145 -4.18 7.17 10.34
CA THR A 145 -2.87 7.77 10.03
C THR A 145 -2.00 6.82 9.23
N MET A 146 -1.25 7.34 8.25
CA MET A 146 -0.20 6.61 7.52
C MET A 146 1.13 6.60 8.29
N ARG A 147 1.21 7.28 9.44
CA ARG A 147 2.38 7.27 10.33
C ARG A 147 2.37 6.01 11.17
N VAL A 148 2.88 4.92 10.58
CA VAL A 148 2.77 3.56 11.12
C VAL A 148 4.13 2.94 11.44
N GLU A 149 5.23 3.68 11.34
CA GLU A 149 6.59 3.13 11.44
C GLU A 149 6.84 2.42 12.77
N GLU A 150 6.54 3.08 13.89
CA GLU A 150 6.71 2.49 15.22
C GLU A 150 5.78 1.29 15.44
N ASP A 151 4.58 1.33 14.86
CA ASP A 151 3.63 0.23 14.96
C ASP A 151 4.07 -0.97 14.11
N MET A 152 4.63 -0.73 12.93
CA MET A 152 5.22 -1.74 12.06
C MET A 152 6.40 -2.41 12.73
N GLU A 153 7.27 -1.64 13.38
CA GLU A 153 8.40 -2.16 14.15
C GLU A 153 7.92 -3.05 15.29
N ARG A 154 6.95 -2.59 16.10
CA ARG A 154 6.35 -3.41 17.16
C ARG A 154 5.63 -4.65 16.63
N ALA A 155 5.09 -4.57 15.42
CA ALA A 155 4.43 -5.67 14.75
C ALA A 155 5.41 -6.56 13.96
N SER A 156 6.69 -6.23 13.84
CA SER A 156 7.62 -7.04 13.07
C SER A 156 8.08 -8.26 13.87
N ARG A 157 8.71 -9.20 13.18
CA ARG A 157 9.51 -10.25 13.78
C ARG A 157 10.78 -10.45 12.94
N PRO A 158 11.87 -10.98 13.54
CA PRO A 158 13.08 -11.31 12.80
C PRO A 158 12.81 -12.28 11.65
N ALA A 159 13.53 -12.10 10.55
CA ALA A 159 13.47 -12.96 9.37
C ALA A 159 14.19 -14.30 9.57
N GLU A 160 13.58 -15.20 10.34
CA GLU A 160 14.12 -16.55 10.57
C GLU A 160 13.93 -17.45 9.34
N GLY A 161 14.99 -18.17 8.95
CA GLY A 161 14.94 -19.13 7.85
C GLY A 161 14.98 -18.53 6.44
N VAL A 162 15.02 -17.21 6.31
CA VAL A 162 15.17 -16.51 5.03
C VAL A 162 16.64 -16.52 4.59
N LYS A 163 16.90 -16.79 3.32
CA LYS A 163 18.24 -16.85 2.74
C LYS A 163 18.43 -15.79 1.66
N VAL A 164 19.68 -15.37 1.47
CA VAL A 164 20.07 -14.54 0.34
C VAL A 164 19.74 -15.28 -0.96
N GLY A 165 19.06 -14.60 -1.87
CA GLY A 165 18.56 -15.18 -3.12
C GLY A 165 17.06 -15.51 -3.10
N ASP A 166 16.43 -15.62 -1.93
CA ASP A 166 15.01 -15.92 -1.83
C ASP A 166 14.15 -14.79 -2.44
N ALA A 167 13.03 -15.17 -3.05
CA ALA A 167 12.01 -14.21 -3.46
C ALA A 167 11.08 -13.91 -2.29
N LEU A 168 10.89 -12.62 -1.99
CA LEU A 168 10.05 -12.16 -0.90
C LEU A 168 9.08 -11.09 -1.40
N THR A 169 7.83 -11.18 -0.96
CA THR A 169 6.79 -10.21 -1.31
C THR A 169 6.43 -9.34 -0.12
N GLY A 170 6.48 -8.02 -0.31
CA GLY A 170 6.07 -7.04 0.69
C GLY A 170 5.21 -5.93 0.10
N THR A 171 4.59 -5.15 0.96
CA THR A 171 3.86 -3.93 0.59
C THR A 171 4.53 -2.71 1.19
N VAL A 172 4.73 -1.67 0.37
CA VAL A 172 5.41 -0.44 0.79
C VAL A 172 4.58 0.28 1.86
N TYR A 173 5.15 0.55 3.03
CA TYR A 173 4.48 1.31 4.10
C TYR A 173 5.15 2.66 4.39
N ASN A 174 6.43 2.81 4.07
CA ASN A 174 7.17 4.06 4.25
C ASN A 174 8.16 4.31 3.11
N ILE A 175 8.30 5.56 2.72
CA ILE A 175 9.18 5.99 1.62
C ILE A 175 10.10 7.08 2.14
N LEU A 176 11.40 6.83 2.08
CA LEU A 176 12.45 7.79 2.41
C LEU A 176 13.19 8.24 1.16
N LYS A 177 14.10 9.21 1.31
CA LYS A 177 14.99 9.64 0.22
C LYS A 177 15.81 8.45 -0.31
N ASP A 178 16.34 7.63 0.59
CA ASP A 178 17.29 6.59 0.21
C ASP A 178 16.62 5.28 -0.21
N GLY A 179 15.33 5.09 0.06
CA GLY A 179 14.65 3.86 -0.32
C GLY A 179 13.26 3.69 0.25
N PHE A 180 12.82 2.43 0.28
CA PHE A 180 11.45 2.04 0.53
C PHE A 180 11.41 0.96 1.59
N PHE A 181 10.57 1.15 2.61
CA PHE A 181 10.28 0.12 3.60
C PHE A 181 9.02 -0.64 3.22
N LEU A 182 9.11 -1.96 3.32
CA LEU A 182 8.05 -2.90 2.99
C LEU A 182 7.75 -3.76 4.21
N PHE A 183 6.48 -4.15 4.34
CA PHE A 183 6.04 -5.11 5.34
C PHE A 183 5.53 -6.36 4.64
N THR A 184 6.00 -7.54 5.06
CA THR A 184 5.62 -8.81 4.44
C THR A 184 4.43 -9.47 5.15
N LYS A 185 3.84 -10.48 4.51
CA LYS A 185 2.77 -11.28 5.16
C LYS A 185 3.29 -12.03 6.38
N GLU A 186 4.56 -12.44 6.33
CA GLU A 186 5.30 -13.11 7.38
C GLU A 186 5.74 -12.14 8.49
N ARG A 187 5.33 -10.86 8.43
CA ARG A 187 5.66 -9.81 9.40
C ARG A 187 7.14 -9.46 9.46
N TYR A 188 7.85 -9.56 8.33
CA TYR A 188 9.21 -9.05 8.20
C TYR A 188 9.18 -7.60 7.74
N ILE A 189 10.12 -6.81 8.24
CA ILE A 189 10.42 -5.50 7.64
C ILE A 189 11.54 -5.71 6.63
N ALA A 190 11.28 -5.26 5.41
CA ALA A 190 12.24 -5.25 4.34
C ALA A 190 12.52 -3.81 3.87
N PHE A 191 13.73 -3.59 3.38
CA PHE A 191 14.16 -2.33 2.80
C PHE A 191 14.68 -2.56 1.38
N ILE A 192 14.28 -1.70 0.45
CA ILE A 192 14.85 -1.65 -0.89
C ILE A 192 15.48 -0.27 -1.07
N HIS A 193 16.81 -0.23 -1.22
CA HIS A 193 17.51 1.00 -1.55
C HIS A 193 17.06 1.51 -2.93
N ARG A 194 16.97 2.83 -3.12
CA ARG A 194 16.43 3.42 -4.34
C ARG A 194 17.19 3.01 -5.61
N SER A 195 18.50 2.75 -5.50
CA SER A 195 19.31 2.24 -6.62
C SER A 195 18.87 0.85 -7.09
N GLU A 196 18.26 0.05 -6.22
CA GLU A 196 17.82 -1.32 -6.46
C GLU A 196 16.40 -1.42 -7.05
N VAL A 197 15.75 -0.28 -7.28
CA VAL A 197 14.44 -0.19 -7.94
C VAL A 197 14.61 0.29 -9.39
N PRO A 198 14.27 -0.52 -10.41
CA PRO A 198 14.14 -0.04 -11.78
C PRO A 198 13.19 1.17 -11.86
N GLY A 199 13.64 2.27 -12.46
CA GLY A 199 12.90 3.54 -12.47
C GLY A 199 12.94 4.35 -11.17
N GLY A 200 13.48 3.80 -10.07
CA GLY A 200 13.78 4.52 -8.83
C GLY A 200 12.54 5.01 -8.05
N ARG A 201 11.35 4.48 -8.33
CA ARG A 201 10.08 4.92 -7.74
C ARG A 201 9.20 3.73 -7.40
N LEU A 202 8.63 3.77 -6.20
CA LEU A 202 7.52 2.93 -5.75
C LEU A 202 6.50 3.83 -5.05
N ASP A 203 5.26 3.36 -4.96
CA ASP A 203 4.16 4.08 -4.31
C ASP A 203 3.74 3.42 -2.99
N PHE A 204 3.10 4.20 -2.12
CA PHE A 204 2.56 3.67 -0.87
C PHE A 204 1.55 2.54 -1.11
N GLY A 205 1.70 1.48 -0.33
CA GLY A 205 0.92 0.25 -0.41
C GLY A 205 1.14 -0.59 -1.65
N GLN A 206 2.05 -0.20 -2.55
CA GLN A 206 2.40 -1.02 -3.70
C GLN A 206 2.94 -2.38 -3.23
N ARG A 207 2.34 -3.46 -3.76
CA ARG A 207 2.81 -4.84 -3.54
C ARG A 207 3.93 -5.15 -4.53
N ILE A 208 5.07 -5.56 -4.00
CA ILE A 208 6.28 -5.82 -4.78
C ILE A 208 6.88 -7.15 -4.34
N THR A 209 7.36 -7.93 -5.31
CA THR A 209 8.21 -9.10 -5.08
C THR A 209 9.63 -8.76 -5.51
N GLY A 210 10.58 -8.95 -4.60
CA GLY A 210 12.00 -8.74 -4.86
C GLY A 210 12.85 -9.87 -4.31
N ARG A 211 14.12 -9.86 -4.65
CA ARG A 211 15.09 -10.85 -4.18
C ARG A 211 15.77 -10.35 -2.92
N VAL A 212 15.91 -11.22 -1.92
CA VAL A 212 16.69 -10.95 -0.71
C VAL A 212 18.17 -10.83 -1.08
N THR A 213 18.78 -9.70 -0.75
CA THR A 213 20.21 -9.43 -0.96
C THR A 213 21.01 -9.58 0.31
N TYR A 214 20.38 -9.33 1.47
CA TYR A 214 21.02 -9.42 2.77
C TYR A 214 20.00 -9.62 3.88
N VAL A 215 20.35 -10.40 4.90
CA VAL A 215 19.60 -10.53 6.15
C VAL A 215 20.45 -9.88 7.24
N ARG A 216 19.94 -8.81 7.83
CA ARG A 216 20.63 -7.99 8.82
C ARG A 216 20.62 -8.65 10.20
N ALA A 217 21.52 -8.21 11.07
CA ALA A 217 21.66 -8.76 12.42
C ALA A 217 20.44 -8.48 13.33
N ASP A 218 19.69 -7.42 13.06
CA ASP A 218 18.42 -7.07 13.72
C ASP A 218 17.23 -7.91 13.19
N GLY A 219 17.45 -8.76 12.19
CA GLY A 219 16.42 -9.57 11.54
C GLY A 219 15.68 -8.86 10.41
N HIS A 220 16.05 -7.63 10.07
CA HIS A 220 15.54 -6.94 8.88
C HIS A 220 16.17 -7.46 7.59
N ILE A 221 15.51 -7.20 6.48
CA ILE A 221 15.90 -7.75 5.17
C ILE A 221 16.21 -6.61 4.20
N ASP A 222 17.34 -6.69 3.51
CA ASP A 222 17.55 -5.88 2.31
C ASP A 222 17.14 -6.67 1.06
N MET A 223 16.48 -5.98 0.14
CA MET A 223 15.96 -6.55 -1.09
C MET A 223 16.39 -5.74 -2.31
N SER A 224 16.36 -6.40 -3.47
CA SER A 224 16.56 -5.78 -4.77
C SER A 224 15.50 -6.22 -5.77
N LEU A 225 15.08 -5.29 -6.64
CA LEU A 225 14.22 -5.57 -7.79
C LEU A 225 15.02 -5.69 -9.09
N ARG A 226 16.35 -5.58 -9.01
CA ARG A 226 17.22 -5.81 -10.15
C ARG A 226 17.49 -7.29 -10.32
N LEU A 227 17.60 -7.68 -11.59
CA LEU A 227 18.08 -9.01 -11.97
C LEU A 227 19.48 -9.27 -11.41
N VAL A 228 19.77 -10.52 -11.10
CA VAL A 228 21.13 -10.94 -10.74
C VAL A 228 22.06 -10.64 -11.92
N LYS A 229 23.32 -10.25 -11.68
CA LYS A 229 24.26 -9.88 -12.76
C LYS A 229 24.38 -10.94 -13.86
N GLU A 230 24.28 -12.22 -13.50
CA GLU A 230 24.37 -13.34 -14.45
C GLU A 230 23.11 -13.49 -15.30
N GLU A 231 21.93 -13.31 -14.70
CA GLU A 231 20.64 -13.24 -15.39
C GLU A 231 20.51 -11.97 -16.24
N ALA A 232 20.96 -10.83 -15.74
CA ALA A 232 21.03 -9.59 -16.50
C ALA A 232 21.97 -9.74 -17.70
N MET A 233 23.09 -10.46 -17.54
CA MET A 233 23.99 -10.77 -18.66
C MET A 233 23.36 -11.74 -19.67
N LEU A 234 22.59 -12.73 -19.23
CA LEU A 234 21.77 -13.57 -20.11
C LEU A 234 20.80 -12.71 -20.93
N ASP A 235 19.99 -11.90 -20.24
CA ASP A 235 18.98 -11.04 -20.86
C ASP A 235 19.59 -10.00 -21.81
N ASP A 236 20.72 -9.38 -21.43
CA ASP A 236 21.46 -8.44 -22.29
C ASP A 236 22.03 -9.15 -23.54
N ALA A 237 22.56 -10.37 -23.39
CA ALA A 237 23.08 -11.17 -24.51
C ALA A 237 21.95 -11.58 -25.47
N ASP A 238 20.81 -12.01 -24.94
CA ASP A 238 19.65 -12.40 -25.73
C ASP A 238 19.04 -11.19 -26.46
N LYS A 239 18.97 -10.01 -25.83
CA LYS A 239 18.56 -8.75 -26.50
C LYS A 239 19.49 -8.38 -27.65
N ILE A 240 20.80 -8.50 -27.46
CA ILE A 240 21.80 -8.20 -28.50
C ILE A 240 21.67 -9.19 -29.66
N LEU A 241 21.50 -10.49 -29.35
CA LEU A 241 21.32 -11.53 -30.36
C LEU A 241 20.04 -11.31 -31.17
N PHE A 242 18.92 -11.01 -30.50
CA PHE A 242 17.66 -10.67 -31.16
C PHE A 242 17.78 -9.43 -32.05
N PHE A 243 18.50 -8.40 -31.60
CA PHE A 243 18.76 -7.20 -32.40
C PHE A 243 19.57 -7.52 -33.67
N LEU A 244 20.60 -8.38 -33.55
CA LEU A 244 21.39 -8.88 -34.67
C LEU A 244 20.54 -9.65 -35.67
N GLU A 245 19.72 -10.60 -35.20
CA GLU A 245 18.82 -11.39 -36.05
C GLU A 245 17.83 -10.52 -36.82
N LYS A 246 17.28 -9.48 -36.18
CA LYS A 246 16.40 -8.49 -36.82
C LYS A 246 17.09 -7.64 -37.88
N ARG A 247 18.42 -7.53 -37.85
CA ARG A 247 19.24 -6.81 -38.84
C ARG A 247 20.00 -7.75 -39.77
N ASN A 248 19.39 -8.88 -40.14
CA ASN A 248 19.98 -9.86 -41.05
C ASN A 248 21.35 -10.39 -40.57
N GLY A 249 21.53 -10.46 -39.25
CA GLY A 249 22.71 -11.04 -38.60
C GLY A 249 23.92 -10.13 -38.48
N THR A 250 23.82 -8.82 -38.73
CA THR A 250 24.97 -7.90 -38.60
C THR A 250 24.57 -6.55 -37.98
N MET A 251 25.47 -5.93 -37.23
CA MET A 251 25.27 -4.59 -36.67
C MET A 251 26.58 -3.78 -36.59
N PRO A 252 26.52 -2.45 -36.78
CA PRO A 252 27.69 -1.56 -36.70
C PRO A 252 27.98 -1.14 -35.25
N TYR A 253 27.89 -2.09 -34.32
CA TYR A 253 28.16 -1.87 -32.90
C TYR A 253 29.11 -2.96 -32.41
N SER A 254 30.12 -2.57 -31.65
CA SER A 254 31.22 -3.40 -31.16
C SER A 254 31.72 -2.86 -29.82
N ASP A 255 32.70 -3.55 -29.23
CA ASP A 255 33.31 -3.18 -27.95
C ASP A 255 33.91 -1.76 -27.93
N ASP A 256 34.26 -1.24 -29.11
CA ASP A 256 34.79 0.11 -29.30
C ASP A 256 33.70 1.18 -29.39
N THR A 257 32.44 0.80 -29.56
CA THR A 257 31.31 1.74 -29.69
C THR A 257 31.24 2.69 -28.48
N PRO A 258 31.08 4.01 -28.69
CA PRO A 258 30.97 4.98 -27.61
C PRO A 258 29.85 4.67 -26.61
N PRO A 259 30.04 4.91 -25.29
CA PRO A 259 29.04 4.60 -24.26
C PRO A 259 27.66 5.25 -24.50
N ALA A 260 27.65 6.49 -25.02
CA ALA A 260 26.40 7.20 -25.29
C ALA A 260 25.55 6.50 -26.36
N ILE A 261 26.19 5.94 -27.40
CA ILE A 261 25.51 5.21 -28.49
C ILE A 261 24.99 3.86 -27.97
N ILE A 262 25.80 3.13 -27.19
CA ILE A 262 25.37 1.87 -26.58
C ILE A 262 24.14 2.10 -25.70
N LYS A 263 24.18 3.16 -24.87
CA LYS A 263 23.06 3.49 -23.99
C LYS A 263 21.80 3.89 -24.77
N SER A 264 21.93 4.60 -25.89
CA SER A 264 20.76 4.97 -26.70
C SER A 264 20.15 3.80 -27.47
N VAL A 265 20.96 2.85 -27.93
CA VAL A 265 20.49 1.73 -28.78
C VAL A 265 20.00 0.54 -27.95
N PHE A 266 20.73 0.18 -26.90
CA PHE A 266 20.49 -1.05 -26.12
C PHE A 266 19.96 -0.80 -24.72
N ASP A 267 19.85 0.47 -24.28
CA ASP A 267 19.49 0.88 -22.92
C ASP A 267 20.38 0.30 -21.80
N ILE A 268 21.59 -0.16 -22.14
CA ILE A 268 22.55 -0.72 -21.18
C ILE A 268 23.86 0.09 -21.14
N SER A 269 24.67 -0.16 -20.11
CA SER A 269 26.00 0.46 -19.98
C SER A 269 27.01 -0.19 -20.94
N LYS A 270 28.09 0.54 -21.30
CA LYS A 270 29.19 -0.02 -22.11
C LYS A 270 29.82 -1.26 -21.47
N SER A 271 29.95 -1.29 -20.14
CA SER A 271 30.48 -2.47 -19.44
C SER A 271 29.52 -3.67 -19.49
N ALA A 272 28.21 -3.44 -19.40
CA ALA A 272 27.20 -4.50 -19.59
C ALA A 272 27.23 -5.05 -21.03
N PHE A 273 27.28 -4.15 -22.02
CA PHE A 273 27.38 -4.50 -23.44
C PHE A 273 28.62 -5.36 -23.75
N LYS A 274 29.81 -4.94 -23.30
CA LYS A 274 31.05 -5.71 -23.47
C LYS A 274 30.98 -7.11 -22.82
N ARG A 275 30.37 -7.22 -21.63
CA ARG A 275 30.20 -8.53 -20.97
C ARG A 275 29.27 -9.44 -21.76
N ALA A 276 28.14 -8.91 -22.24
CA ALA A 276 27.17 -9.65 -23.03
C ALA A 276 27.79 -10.13 -24.36
N LEU A 277 28.53 -9.27 -25.07
CA LEU A 277 29.26 -9.66 -26.29
C LEU A 277 30.38 -10.66 -26.02
N GLY A 278 31.19 -10.44 -24.97
CA GLY A 278 32.24 -11.39 -24.57
C GLY A 278 31.69 -12.80 -24.31
N ARG A 279 30.49 -12.89 -23.72
CA ARG A 279 29.78 -14.16 -23.57
C ARG A 279 29.34 -14.74 -24.91
N LEU A 280 28.66 -13.97 -25.77
CA LEU A 280 28.18 -14.46 -27.07
C LEU A 280 29.35 -14.95 -27.96
N MET A 281 30.51 -14.29 -27.89
CA MET A 281 31.73 -14.72 -28.57
C MET A 281 32.27 -16.03 -27.97
N LYS A 282 32.27 -16.16 -26.64
CA LYS A 282 32.67 -17.40 -25.95
C LYS A 282 31.73 -18.57 -26.24
N GLU A 283 30.44 -18.32 -26.41
CA GLU A 283 29.43 -19.28 -26.86
C GLU A 283 29.48 -19.57 -28.37
N GLY A 284 30.35 -18.86 -29.12
CA GLY A 284 30.49 -19.04 -30.56
C GLY A 284 29.31 -18.53 -31.39
N LYS A 285 28.46 -17.66 -30.84
CA LYS A 285 27.27 -17.13 -31.53
C LYS A 285 27.55 -15.91 -32.40
N VAL A 286 28.56 -15.10 -32.04
CA VAL A 286 28.92 -13.87 -32.74
C VAL A 286 30.43 -13.72 -32.94
N VAL A 287 30.82 -12.88 -33.89
CA VAL A 287 32.20 -12.47 -34.17
C VAL A 287 32.26 -10.95 -34.33
N GLN A 288 33.39 -10.33 -33.96
CA GLN A 288 33.65 -8.91 -34.16
C GLN A 288 34.81 -8.70 -35.13
N GLU A 289 34.58 -7.91 -36.18
CA GLU A 289 35.58 -7.55 -37.20
C GLU A 289 35.35 -6.10 -37.64
N ASP A 290 36.42 -5.30 -37.75
CA ASP A 290 36.40 -3.91 -38.25
C ASP A 290 35.30 -3.00 -37.66
N GLY A 291 35.03 -3.16 -36.36
CA GLY A 291 34.02 -2.38 -35.64
C GLY A 291 32.58 -2.87 -35.81
N TRP A 292 32.37 -3.95 -36.55
CA TRP A 292 31.08 -4.63 -36.71
C TRP A 292 30.98 -5.85 -35.82
N THR A 293 29.75 -6.20 -35.41
CA THR A 293 29.43 -7.50 -34.82
C THR A 293 28.50 -8.26 -35.78
N SER A 294 28.82 -9.52 -36.03
CA SER A 294 28.08 -10.40 -36.95
C SER A 294 27.76 -11.74 -36.29
N LEU A 295 26.64 -12.37 -36.66
CA LEU A 295 26.35 -13.75 -36.30
C LEU A 295 27.43 -14.66 -36.89
N LYS A 296 27.95 -15.56 -36.06
CA LYS A 296 28.86 -16.60 -36.52
C LYS A 296 28.02 -17.67 -37.22
N LYS A 297 28.39 -17.99 -38.47
CA LYS A 297 27.77 -19.07 -39.24
C LYS A 297 28.24 -20.44 -38.77
#